data_AF-A0A0N4TGD1-F1
#
_entry.id   AF-A0A0N4TGD1-F1
#
_cell.length_a   1.000
_cell.length_b   1.000
_cell.length_c   1.000
_cell.angle_alpha   90.00
_cell.angle_beta   90.00
_cell.angle_gamma   90.00
#
_symmetry.space_group_name_H-M   'P 1'
#
loop_
_entity.id
_entity.type
_entity.pdbx_description
1 polymer ?
#
loop_
_entity_poly.entity_id
_entity_poly.type
_entity_poly.pdbx_seq_one_letter_code
_entity_poly.pdbx_strand_id
1 'polypeptide(L)'
;MDTFEAVFFDTREGAWFDLNLKTGEHYDDAYPSLAVPLFTERYHMLNSVMVADVLETLQRKGLLQFPGGIPASLMKGTNQQWDYPNGWAPINHMIIEGLRKLNNPTFVTFFSWYKKKIS
;
A
#
# COMPACT_ATOMS: atom_id res chain seq x y z
N MET A 1 19.80 -5.01 3.12
CA MET A 1 18.94 -3.85 3.32
C MET A 1 19.55 -2.70 2.54
N ASP A 2 18.86 -2.19 1.53
CA ASP A 2 19.26 -0.94 0.90
C ASP A 2 18.83 0.26 1.75
N THR A 3 19.38 1.45 1.45
CA THR A 3 19.11 2.67 2.22
C THR A 3 17.62 3.04 2.23
N PHE A 4 16.88 2.68 1.18
CA PHE A 4 15.46 2.98 1.09
C PHE A 4 14.67 2.13 2.10
N GLU A 5 14.88 0.82 2.10
CA GLU A 5 14.26 -0.09 3.07
C GLU A 5 14.62 0.30 4.51
N ALA A 6 15.91 0.61 4.77
CA ALA A 6 16.39 0.97 6.10
C ALA A 6 15.74 2.23 6.69
N VAL A 7 15.25 3.13 5.85
CA VAL A 7 14.68 4.42 6.26
C VAL A 7 13.15 4.36 6.32
N PHE A 8 12.51 3.72 5.33
CA PHE A 8 11.06 3.82 5.16
C PHE A 8 10.31 2.57 5.60
N PHE A 9 10.95 1.40 5.70
CA PHE A 9 10.25 0.17 6.10
C PHE A 9 10.14 0.07 7.62
N ASP A 10 8.92 0.12 8.17
CA ASP A 10 8.68 -0.21 9.58
C ASP A 10 8.47 -1.73 9.69
N THR A 11 9.40 -2.43 10.34
CA THR A 11 9.33 -3.89 10.51
C THR A 11 8.22 -4.34 11.45
N ARG A 12 7.69 -3.46 12.29
CA ARG A 12 6.57 -3.78 13.20
C ARG A 12 5.25 -3.71 12.47
N GLU A 13 5.10 -2.69 11.62
CA GLU A 13 3.90 -2.54 10.81
C GLU A 13 3.94 -3.46 9.58
N GLY A 14 5.11 -3.71 9.01
CA GLY A 14 5.29 -4.55 7.82
C GLY A 14 5.03 -3.82 6.50
N ALA A 15 5.31 -2.52 6.45
CA ALA A 15 5.10 -1.69 5.26
C ALA A 15 6.04 -0.47 5.23
N TRP A 16 6.01 0.28 4.12
CA TRP A 16 6.77 1.53 3.98
C TRP A 16 5.96 2.74 4.39
N PHE A 17 6.57 3.67 5.11
CA PHE A 17 5.94 4.90 5.58
C PHE A 17 6.81 6.11 5.31
N ASP A 18 6.18 7.27 5.14
CA ASP A 18 6.92 8.52 5.03
C ASP A 18 7.60 8.85 6.36
N LEU A 19 8.81 9.40 6.30
CA LEU A 19 9.58 9.79 7.49
C LEU A 19 9.43 11.29 7.76
N ASN A 20 9.04 11.63 8.98
CA ASN A 20 9.13 13.00 9.45
C ASN A 20 10.58 13.34 9.80
N LEU A 21 11.24 14.14 8.95
CA LEU A 21 12.64 14.53 9.15
C LEU A 21 12.91 15.32 10.44
N LYS A 22 11.89 15.94 11.05
CA LYS A 22 12.06 16.71 12.29
C LYS A 22 12.06 15.80 13.52
N THR A 23 11.21 14.79 13.54
CA THR A 23 11.03 13.89 14.70
C THR A 23 11.78 12.57 14.53
N GLY A 24 12.10 12.18 13.29
CA GLY A 24 12.63 10.87 12.97
C GLY A 24 11.58 9.75 13.03
N GLU A 25 10.30 10.10 13.11
CA GLU A 25 9.19 9.14 13.24
C GLU A 25 8.49 8.91 11.90
N HIS A 26 7.95 7.72 11.70
CA HIS A 26 7.10 7.41 10.54
C HIS A 26 5.71 8.03 10.69
N TYR A 27 5.18 8.54 9.58
CA TYR A 27 3.78 8.94 9.48
C TYR A 27 2.92 7.68 9.34
N ASP A 28 2.16 7.35 10.37
CA ASP A 28 1.35 6.13 10.43
C ASP A 28 -0.09 6.31 9.87
N ASP A 29 -0.36 7.45 9.22
CA ASP A 29 -1.65 7.71 8.60
C ASP A 29 -1.96 6.71 7.47
N ALA A 30 -3.25 6.45 7.25
CA ALA A 30 -3.70 5.47 6.28
C ALA A 30 -3.62 5.99 4.83
N TYR A 31 -2.43 5.90 4.26
CA TYR A 31 -2.14 6.18 2.85
C TYR A 31 -1.78 4.89 2.10
N PRO A 32 -2.34 4.67 0.90
CA PRO A 32 -2.04 3.49 0.06
C PRO A 32 -0.63 3.55 -0.55
N SER A 33 0.07 4.69 -0.47
CA SER A 33 1.48 4.82 -0.86
C SER A 33 2.39 3.83 -0.15
N LEU A 34 1.98 3.34 1.03
CA LEU A 34 2.70 2.32 1.80
C LEU A 34 2.97 1.02 1.05
N ALA A 35 2.21 0.74 -0.01
CA ALA A 35 2.37 -0.45 -0.85
C ALA A 35 3.07 -0.17 -2.19
N VAL A 36 3.31 1.10 -2.54
CA VAL A 36 3.90 1.48 -3.84
C VAL A 36 5.28 0.87 -4.09
N PRO A 37 6.16 0.68 -3.09
CA PRO A 37 7.45 0.03 -3.33
C PRO A 37 7.36 -1.37 -3.95
N LEU A 38 6.26 -2.11 -3.74
CA LEU A 38 6.01 -3.40 -4.40
C LEU A 38 5.99 -3.30 -5.94
N PHE A 39 5.68 -2.12 -6.48
CA PHE A 39 5.66 -1.86 -7.93
C PHE A 39 7.06 -1.73 -8.53
N THR A 40 8.07 -1.32 -7.74
CA THR A 40 9.35 -0.77 -8.24
C THR A 40 10.40 -1.79 -8.71
N GLU A 41 9.99 -3.03 -8.95
CA GLU A 41 10.81 -4.12 -9.51
C GLU A 41 12.12 -4.48 -8.79
N ARG A 42 12.31 -4.04 -7.54
CA ARG A 42 13.44 -4.42 -6.68
C ARG A 42 13.23 -5.80 -6.03
N TYR A 43 12.92 -6.81 -6.84
CA TYR A 43 12.44 -8.13 -6.41
C TYR A 43 13.47 -8.98 -5.67
N HIS A 44 14.77 -8.70 -5.80
CA HIS A 44 15.80 -9.43 -5.06
C HIS A 44 15.71 -9.24 -3.54
N MET A 45 14.95 -8.24 -3.07
CA MET A 45 14.73 -7.96 -1.66
C MET A 45 13.31 -8.31 -1.19
N LEU A 46 12.35 -8.47 -2.11
CA LEU A 46 10.95 -8.76 -1.79
C LEU A 46 10.74 -10.27 -1.68
N ASN A 47 10.48 -10.76 -0.47
CA ASN A 47 10.05 -12.13 -0.24
C ASN A 47 8.53 -12.22 -0.03
N SER A 48 7.98 -13.44 -0.06
CA SER A 48 6.53 -13.67 0.07
C SER A 48 5.94 -13.19 1.40
N VAL A 49 6.75 -13.12 2.47
CA VAL A 49 6.34 -12.66 3.79
C VAL A 49 6.11 -11.15 3.77
N MET A 50 7.07 -10.37 3.27
CA MET A 50 6.92 -8.90 3.15
C MET A 50 5.67 -8.50 2.36
N VAL A 51 5.34 -9.26 1.31
CA VAL A 51 4.14 -9.01 0.50
C VAL A 51 2.86 -9.28 1.30
N ALA A 52 2.86 -10.34 2.10
CA ALA A 52 1.74 -10.66 2.98
C ALA A 52 1.57 -9.58 4.05
N ASP A 53 2.66 -9.11 4.65
CA ASP A 53 2.64 -8.08 5.69
C ASP A 53 2.10 -6.74 5.16
N VAL A 54 2.49 -6.34 3.94
CA VAL A 54 1.98 -5.11 3.31
C VAL A 54 0.47 -5.22 3.04
N LEU A 55 0.02 -6.37 2.56
CA LEU A 55 -1.41 -6.62 2.32
C LEU A 55 -2.21 -6.62 3.62
N GLU A 56 -1.68 -7.25 4.68
CA GLU A 56 -2.27 -7.23 6.00
C GLU A 56 -2.36 -5.80 6.53
N THR A 57 -1.32 -4.99 6.32
CA THR A 57 -1.30 -3.57 6.71
C THR A 57 -2.34 -2.75 5.96
N LEU A 58 -2.46 -2.91 4.64
CA LEU A 58 -3.52 -2.25 3.86
C LEU A 58 -4.92 -2.62 4.39
N GLN A 59 -5.13 -3.90 4.75
CA GLN A 59 -6.39 -4.37 5.29
C GLN A 59 -6.66 -3.84 6.70
N ARG A 60 -5.68 -3.90 7.61
CA ARG A 60 -5.77 -3.42 8.99
C ARG A 60 -5.99 -1.92 9.05
N LYS A 61 -5.38 -1.14 8.15
CA LYS A 61 -5.63 0.30 8.00
C LYS A 61 -6.96 0.62 7.31
N GLY A 62 -7.70 -0.38 6.83
CA GLY A 62 -9.02 -0.20 6.22
C GLY A 62 -9.01 0.30 4.79
N LEU A 63 -7.84 0.39 4.13
CA LEU A 63 -7.72 0.89 2.75
C LEU A 63 -8.39 -0.02 1.71
N LEU A 64 -8.63 -1.29 2.07
CA LEU A 64 -9.28 -2.27 1.22
C LEU A 64 -10.79 -2.41 1.47
N GLN A 65 -11.45 -1.54 2.25
CA GLN A 65 -12.88 -1.74 2.56
C GLN A 65 -13.85 -1.12 1.55
N PHE A 66 -13.37 -0.33 0.60
CA PHE A 66 -14.20 0.55 -0.22
C PHE A 66 -14.68 -0.09 -1.53
N PRO A 67 -15.96 0.08 -1.89
CA PRO A 67 -16.40 -0.13 -3.27
C PRO A 67 -15.80 0.96 -4.16
N GLY A 68 -15.37 0.62 -5.37
CA GLY A 68 -14.74 1.55 -6.32
C GLY A 68 -13.20 1.61 -6.28
N GLY A 69 -12.56 0.78 -5.44
CA GLY A 69 -11.10 0.66 -5.38
C GLY A 69 -10.50 1.30 -4.12
N ILE A 70 -9.19 1.50 -4.12
CA ILE A 70 -8.42 2.02 -2.99
C ILE A 70 -8.43 3.56 -3.03
N PRO A 71 -8.90 4.25 -1.96
CA PRO A 71 -8.88 5.71 -1.89
C PRO A 71 -7.45 6.23 -1.71
N ALA A 72 -7.23 7.50 -2.02
CA ALA A 72 -5.94 8.19 -1.93
C ALA A 72 -5.43 8.36 -0.50
N SER A 73 -6.33 8.43 0.48
CA SER A 73 -6.08 8.33 1.92
C SER A 73 -7.40 8.03 2.65
N LEU A 74 -7.36 7.85 3.97
CA LEU A 74 -8.55 7.84 4.84
C LEU A 74 -8.77 9.13 5.62
N MET A 75 -7.99 10.18 5.34
CA MET A 75 -8.21 11.49 5.96
C MET A 75 -9.54 12.08 5.50
N LYS A 76 -10.34 12.58 6.45
CA LYS A 76 -11.67 13.14 6.19
C LYS A 76 -11.70 14.62 6.52
N GLY A 77 -12.56 15.38 5.82
CA GLY A 77 -12.79 16.80 6.10
C GLY A 77 -11.66 17.73 5.65
N THR A 78 -10.70 17.24 4.86
CA THR A 78 -9.55 18.04 4.39
C THR A 78 -9.87 18.87 3.14
N ASN A 79 -10.91 18.50 2.39
CA ASN A 79 -11.25 19.04 1.06
C ASN A 79 -10.11 18.92 0.03
N GLN A 80 -9.11 18.06 0.27
CA GLN A 80 -8.00 17.84 -0.65
C GLN A 80 -8.32 16.73 -1.67
N GLN A 81 -7.77 16.85 -2.87
CA GLN A 81 -7.98 15.87 -3.93
C GLN A 81 -7.30 14.52 -3.65
N TRP A 82 -6.25 14.50 -2.83
CA TRP A 82 -5.48 13.31 -2.47
C TRP A 82 -5.91 12.68 -1.15
N ASP A 83 -7.14 12.98 -0.71
CA ASP A 83 -7.74 12.41 0.49
C ASP A 83 -9.12 11.80 0.21
N TYR A 84 -9.68 11.11 1.21
CA TYR A 84 -11.01 10.51 1.13
C TYR A 84 -12.08 11.56 0.74
N PRO A 85 -12.98 11.26 -0.22
CA PRO A 85 -13.27 9.94 -0.81
C PRO A 85 -12.58 9.65 -2.14
N ASN A 86 -11.65 10.48 -2.59
CA ASN A 86 -11.08 10.34 -3.93
C ASN A 86 -10.15 9.13 -4.00
N GLY A 87 -10.20 8.42 -5.13
CA GLY A 87 -9.26 7.37 -5.50
C GLY A 87 -8.65 7.66 -6.87
N TRP A 88 -7.38 7.33 -7.05
CA TRP A 88 -6.64 7.61 -8.29
C TRP A 88 -6.24 6.32 -8.99
N ALA A 89 -6.51 6.25 -10.29
CA ALA A 89 -6.16 5.10 -11.12
C ALA A 89 -4.66 4.72 -11.05
N PRO A 90 -3.70 5.67 -11.04
CA PRO A 90 -2.29 5.35 -10.89
C PRO A 90 -1.94 4.60 -9.60
N ILE A 91 -2.46 5.03 -8.43
CA ILE A 91 -2.21 4.37 -7.14
C ILE A 91 -2.74 2.94 -7.17
N ASN A 92 -3.98 2.77 -7.62
CA ASN A 92 -4.61 1.47 -7.74
C ASN A 92 -3.82 0.55 -8.68
N HIS A 93 -3.41 1.07 -9.85
CA HIS A 93 -2.61 0.34 -10.81
C HIS A 93 -1.27 -0.14 -10.22
N MET A 94 -0.53 0.74 -9.54
CA MET A 94 0.76 0.37 -8.94
C MET A 94 0.61 -0.73 -7.90
N ILE A 95 -0.41 -0.68 -7.04
CA ILE A 95 -0.66 -1.70 -6.02
C ILE A 95 -1.01 -3.04 -6.69
N ILE A 96 -1.93 -3.04 -7.66
CA ILE A 96 -2.34 -4.26 -8.37
C ILE A 96 -1.16 -4.89 -9.10
N GLU A 97 -0.39 -4.10 -9.84
CA GLU A 97 0.76 -4.59 -10.60
C GLU A 97 1.91 -5.04 -9.72
N GLY A 98 2.17 -4.32 -8.61
CA GLY A 98 3.15 -4.73 -7.61
C GLY A 98 2.83 -6.13 -7.10
N LEU A 99 1.58 -6.36 -6.66
CA LEU A 99 1.12 -7.65 -6.17
C LEU A 99 1.13 -8.74 -7.25
N ARG A 100 0.77 -8.42 -8.50
CA ARG A 100 0.71 -9.37 -9.62
C ARG A 100 2.07 -9.99 -9.92
N LYS A 101 3.11 -9.15 -9.97
CA LYS A 101 4.46 -9.56 -10.40
C LYS A 101 5.17 -10.48 -9.40
N LEU A 102 4.67 -10.56 -8.17
CA LEU A 102 5.26 -11.38 -7.09
C LEU A 102 4.83 -12.87 -7.14
N ASN A 103 4.03 -13.28 -8.13
CA ASN A 103 3.53 -14.65 -8.35
C ASN A 103 3.06 -15.35 -7.07
N ASN A 104 2.47 -14.58 -6.16
CA ASN A 104 2.07 -15.01 -4.83
C ASN A 104 0.61 -15.51 -4.88
N PRO A 105 0.26 -16.67 -4.27
CA PRO A 105 -1.12 -17.14 -4.18
C PRO A 105 -2.10 -16.08 -3.68
N THR A 106 -1.66 -15.18 -2.79
CA THR A 106 -2.45 -14.08 -2.25
C THR A 106 -2.91 -13.10 -3.34
N PHE A 107 -2.15 -12.94 -4.43
CA PHE A 107 -2.55 -12.09 -5.55
C PHE A 107 -3.85 -12.57 -6.22
N VAL A 108 -4.01 -13.89 -6.41
CA VAL A 108 -5.22 -14.43 -7.07
C VAL A 108 -6.47 -14.08 -6.26
N THR A 109 -6.39 -14.25 -4.94
CA THR A 109 -7.46 -13.89 -4.01
C THR A 109 -7.72 -12.38 -4.03
N PHE A 110 -6.67 -11.57 -3.91
CA PHE A 110 -6.77 -10.11 -3.92
C PHE A 110 -7.37 -9.59 -5.23
N PHE A 111 -6.90 -10.09 -6.38
CA PHE A 111 -7.35 -9.61 -7.68
C PHE A 111 -8.80 -9.99 -7.99
N SER A 112 -9.20 -11.21 -7.62
CA SER A 112 -10.60 -11.65 -7.70
C SER A 112 -11.50 -10.77 -6.82
N TRP A 113 -11.05 -10.47 -5.60
CA TRP A 113 -11.74 -9.55 -4.69
C TRP A 113 -11.84 -8.13 -5.28
N TYR A 114 -10.72 -7.58 -5.78
CA TYR A 114 -10.64 -6.22 -6.28
C TYR A 114 -11.55 -6.02 -7.50
N LYS A 115 -11.55 -6.97 -8.44
CA LYS A 115 -12.46 -6.93 -9.61
C LYS A 115 -13.93 -6.82 -9.23
N LYS A 116 -14.37 -7.55 -8.20
CA LYS A 116 -15.76 -7.49 -7.70
C LYS A 116 -16.12 -6.15 -7.05
N LYS A 117 -15.13 -5.37 -6.61
CA LYS A 117 -15.34 -4.09 -5.91
C LYS A 117 -15.39 -2.91 -6.87
N ILE A 118 -14.78 -3.01 -8.04
CA ILE A 118 -14.77 -1.94 -9.06
C ILE A 118 -15.82 -2.12 -10.16
N SER A 119 -16.46 -3.30 -10.23
CA SER A 119 -17.58 -3.61 -11.13
C SER A 119 -18.92 -3.34 -10.47
#